data_AF-A0AAD3CLI1-F1
#
_entry.id   AF-A0AAD3CLI1-F1
#
_cell.length_a   1.000
_cell.length_b   1.000
_cell.length_c   1.000
_cell.angle_alpha   90.00
_cell.angle_beta   90.00
_cell.angle_gamma   90.00
#
_symmetry.space_group_name_H-M   'P 1'
#
loop_
_entity.id
_entity.type
_entity.pdbx_description
1 polymer ?
#
loop_
_entity_poly.entity_id
_entity_poly.type
_entity_poly.pdbx_seq_one_letter_code
_entity_poly.pdbx_strand_id
1 'polypeptide(L)'
;MGSAQSTSLPERKINEIPATTTEVKIDPSANEAPKKKKKKPKNLTGFQLVEYNCRKKRRAYDICHASKHKAFVGGKKFEDKEGDEVSCEDLFEEYKECIYHGMYQDRLKRGVKTQLTEESALGTYVAEQEDE
;
A
#
# COMPACT_ATOMS: atom_id res chain seq x y z
N MET A 1 5.30 -5.61 59.97
CA MET A 1 6.16 -5.94 58.82
C MET A 1 5.33 -5.68 57.57
N GLY A 2 5.63 -4.81 56.62
CA GLY A 2 6.79 -3.98 56.35
C GLY A 2 6.62 -3.52 54.88
N SER A 3 6.79 -2.22 54.65
CA SER A 3 7.11 -1.58 53.37
C SER A 3 6.04 -1.53 52.27
N ALA A 4 5.36 -0.38 52.25
CA ALA A 4 4.87 0.26 51.03
C ALA A 4 6.03 0.64 50.10
N GLN A 5 5.76 0.68 48.79
CA GLN A 5 6.41 1.61 47.86
C GLN A 5 5.49 1.89 46.67
N SER A 6 4.78 3.02 46.76
CA SER A 6 4.27 3.78 45.63
C SER A 6 5.41 4.53 44.96
N THR A 7 5.46 4.51 43.64
CA THR A 7 6.19 5.53 42.86
C THR A 7 5.31 6.09 41.77
N SER A 8 5.06 7.38 41.93
CA SER A 8 4.40 8.37 41.09
C SER A 8 4.92 8.46 39.65
N LEU A 9 4.00 8.63 38.70
CA LEU A 9 4.26 9.21 37.39
C LEU A 9 3.70 10.65 37.38
N PRO A 10 4.50 11.67 37.02
CA PRO A 10 4.08 13.06 37.08
C PRO A 10 3.16 13.47 35.92
N GLU A 11 2.12 14.21 36.29
CA GLU A 11 1.25 15.03 35.44
C GLU A 11 2.03 15.88 34.43
N ARG A 12 1.68 15.75 33.15
CA ARG A 12 2.01 16.75 32.14
C ARG A 12 0.86 17.74 32.01
N LYS A 13 1.15 18.96 32.47
CA LYS A 13 0.41 20.21 32.30
C LYS A 13 -0.16 20.35 30.88
N ILE A 14 -1.48 20.51 30.79
CA ILE A 14 -2.16 21.07 29.62
C ILE A 14 -1.97 22.58 29.73
N ASN A 15 -1.00 23.14 29.01
CA ASN A 15 -0.94 24.58 28.81
C ASN A 15 -1.97 24.94 27.74
N GLU A 16 -2.96 25.71 28.18
CA GLU A 16 -3.89 26.47 27.35
C GLU A 16 -3.15 27.23 26.25
N ILE A 17 -3.66 27.16 25.02
CA ILE A 17 -3.28 28.08 23.95
C ILE A 17 -4.56 28.81 23.50
N PRO A 18 -4.57 30.16 23.52
CA PRO A 18 -5.76 30.98 23.37
C PRO A 18 -6.33 30.98 21.95
N ALA A 19 -7.67 31.01 21.88
CA ALA A 19 -8.41 31.32 20.67
C ALA A 19 -8.03 32.74 20.19
N THR A 20 -7.26 32.80 19.10
CA THR A 20 -6.97 34.06 18.40
C THR A 20 -7.67 34.02 17.05
N THR A 21 -8.89 34.57 17.02
CA THR A 21 -9.62 34.90 15.80
C THR A 21 -8.82 35.99 15.08
N THR A 22 -8.21 35.66 13.95
CA THR A 22 -7.62 36.65 13.05
C THR A 22 -8.26 36.46 11.69
N GLU A 23 -9.17 37.36 11.34
CA GLU A 23 -9.58 37.57 9.94
C GLU A 23 -8.32 37.86 9.11
N VAL A 24 -8.01 36.97 8.19
CA VAL A 24 -7.01 37.23 7.15
C VAL A 24 -7.71 37.15 5.81
N LYS A 25 -7.76 38.32 5.17
CA LYS A 25 -8.21 38.61 3.82
C LYS A 25 -7.73 37.53 2.84
N ILE A 26 -8.67 37.01 2.07
CA ILE A 26 -8.40 36.10 0.95
C ILE A 26 -7.87 36.94 -0.20
N ASP A 27 -6.55 36.98 -0.35
CA ASP A 27 -5.89 37.42 -1.59
C ASP A 27 -5.66 36.16 -2.46
N PRO A 28 -6.13 36.13 -3.72
CA PRO A 28 -5.99 34.96 -4.58
C PRO A 28 -4.62 35.00 -5.24
N SER A 29 -3.57 34.60 -4.52
CA SER A 29 -2.24 34.47 -5.11
C SER A 29 -1.57 33.17 -4.68
N ALA A 30 -1.46 32.28 -5.68
CA ALA A 30 -0.43 31.26 -5.85
C ALA A 30 0.22 30.70 -4.59
N ASN A 31 -0.29 29.57 -4.09
CA ASN A 31 0.50 28.64 -3.30
C ASN A 31 0.29 27.22 -3.82
N GLU A 32 0.93 26.91 -4.95
CA GLU A 32 1.29 25.53 -5.24
C GLU A 32 2.26 25.07 -4.15
N ALA A 33 1.73 24.44 -3.10
CA ALA A 33 2.55 23.80 -2.09
C ALA A 33 3.53 22.85 -2.80
N PRO A 34 4.85 22.93 -2.55
CA PRO A 34 5.81 22.06 -3.20
C PRO A 34 5.48 20.61 -2.81
N LYS A 35 5.00 19.83 -3.79
CA LYS A 35 4.76 18.39 -3.64
C LYS A 35 6.06 17.76 -3.16
N LYS A 36 6.14 17.43 -1.86
CA LYS A 36 7.28 16.71 -1.27
C LYS A 36 7.50 15.44 -2.08
N LYS A 37 8.54 15.42 -2.92
CA LYS A 37 8.97 14.23 -3.66
C LYS A 37 9.21 13.15 -2.62
N LYS A 38 8.34 12.14 -2.58
CA LYS A 38 8.50 10.97 -1.69
C LYS A 38 9.87 10.39 -1.99
N LYS A 39 10.80 10.51 -1.03
CA LYS A 39 12.15 9.95 -1.14
C LYS A 39 11.99 8.47 -1.47
N LYS A 40 12.54 8.02 -2.60
CA LYS A 40 12.70 6.58 -2.86
C LYS A 40 13.53 6.01 -1.71
N PRO A 41 13.13 4.88 -1.10
CA PRO A 41 13.92 4.26 -0.05
C PRO A 41 15.30 3.93 -0.64
N LYS A 42 16.35 4.46 -0.03
CA LYS A 42 17.69 4.52 -0.65
C LYS A 42 18.38 3.15 -0.79
N ASN A 43 17.82 2.08 -0.22
CA ASN A 43 18.50 0.79 -0.08
C ASN A 43 17.65 -0.44 -0.50
N LEU A 44 16.52 -0.26 -1.20
CA LEU A 44 15.74 -1.42 -1.68
C LEU A 44 16.24 -1.85 -3.07
N THR A 45 16.47 -3.15 -3.23
CA THR A 45 16.85 -3.78 -4.50
C THR A 45 16.07 -5.08 -4.70
N GLY A 46 15.99 -5.56 -5.94
CA GLY A 46 15.31 -6.82 -6.25
C GLY A 46 13.84 -6.86 -5.90
N PHE A 47 13.39 -8.02 -5.41
CA PHE A 47 11.99 -8.26 -5.06
C PHE A 47 11.46 -7.24 -4.05
N GLN A 48 12.25 -6.82 -3.06
CA GLN A 48 11.81 -5.82 -2.08
C GLN A 48 11.51 -4.45 -2.72
N LEU A 49 12.26 -4.07 -3.76
CA LEU A 49 11.98 -2.86 -4.52
C LEU A 49 10.70 -3.01 -5.34
N VAL A 50 10.48 -4.19 -5.92
CA VAL A 50 9.26 -4.53 -6.66
C VAL A 50 8.04 -4.48 -5.75
N GLU A 51 8.07 -5.15 -4.60
CA GLU A 51 7.01 -5.10 -3.59
C GLU A 51 6.73 -3.67 -3.14
N TYR A 52 7.78 -2.87 -2.89
CA TYR A 52 7.62 -1.48 -2.49
C TYR A 52 6.88 -0.66 -3.55
N ASN A 53 7.17 -0.89 -4.83
CA ASN A 53 6.50 -0.20 -5.94
C ASN A 53 5.04 -0.67 -6.08
N CYS A 54 4.77 -1.96 -5.90
CA CYS A 54 3.43 -2.55 -6.01
C CYS A 54 2.59 -2.46 -4.74
N ARG A 55 3.13 -1.93 -3.63
CA ARG A 55 2.48 -1.89 -2.31
C ARG A 55 1.07 -1.28 -2.31
N LYS A 56 0.81 -0.31 -3.20
CA LYS A 56 -0.50 0.36 -3.26
C LYS A 56 -1.57 -0.59 -3.81
N LYS A 57 -1.24 -1.31 -4.88
CA LYS A 57 -2.12 -2.31 -5.49
C LYS A 57 -2.37 -3.47 -4.53
N ARG A 58 -1.29 -3.97 -3.90
CA ARG A 58 -1.38 -4.95 -2.80
C ARG A 58 -2.34 -4.50 -1.70
N ARG A 59 -2.20 -3.27 -1.22
CA ARG A 59 -3.06 -2.74 -0.14
C ARG A 59 -4.53 -2.66 -0.56
N ALA A 60 -4.83 -2.31 -1.81
CA ALA A 60 -6.20 -2.27 -2.30
C ALA A 60 -6.81 -3.69 -2.33
N TYR A 61 -6.08 -4.65 -2.89
CA TYR A 61 -6.46 -6.06 -2.87
C TYR A 61 -6.65 -6.60 -1.45
N ASP A 62 -5.69 -6.36 -0.55
CA ASP A 62 -5.74 -6.86 0.84
C ASP A 62 -6.98 -6.32 1.58
N ILE A 63 -7.36 -5.06 1.35
CA ILE A 63 -8.57 -4.46 1.96
C ILE A 63 -9.83 -5.13 1.41
N CYS A 64 -9.92 -5.31 0.09
CA CYS A 64 -11.04 -5.98 -0.54
C CYS A 64 -11.17 -7.43 -0.02
N HIS A 65 -10.08 -8.19 -0.09
CA HIS A 65 -10.04 -9.59 0.32
C HIS A 65 -10.35 -9.77 1.82
N ALA A 66 -9.79 -8.93 2.68
CA ALA A 66 -10.12 -8.95 4.10
C ALA A 66 -11.61 -8.66 4.36
N SER A 67 -12.23 -7.80 3.56
CA SER A 67 -13.65 -7.47 3.68
C SER A 67 -14.53 -8.61 3.18
N LYS A 68 -14.19 -9.22 2.04
CA LYS A 68 -14.81 -10.44 1.51
C LYS A 68 -14.75 -11.59 2.53
N HIS A 69 -13.59 -11.80 3.13
CA HIS A 69 -13.39 -12.83 4.15
C HIS A 69 -14.23 -12.56 5.41
N LYS A 70 -14.33 -11.30 5.86
CA LYS A 70 -15.19 -10.93 6.98
C LYS A 70 -16.67 -11.17 6.69
N ALA A 71 -17.12 -10.84 5.46
CA ALA A 71 -18.49 -11.12 5.03
C ALA A 71 -18.76 -12.63 5.05
N PHE A 72 -17.83 -13.43 4.49
CA PHE A 72 -17.92 -14.89 4.49
C PHE A 72 -18.01 -15.49 5.90
N VAL A 73 -17.10 -15.11 6.81
CA VAL A 73 -17.13 -15.58 8.21
C VAL A 73 -18.41 -15.15 8.92
N GLY A 74 -18.96 -13.98 8.56
CA GLY A 74 -20.23 -13.49 9.07
C GLY A 74 -21.48 -14.08 8.42
N GLY A 75 -21.34 -14.99 7.45
CA GLY A 75 -22.46 -15.54 6.68
C GLY A 75 -23.20 -14.51 5.82
N LYS A 76 -22.53 -13.40 5.47
CA LYS A 76 -23.08 -12.30 4.66
C LYS A 76 -22.53 -12.36 3.25
N LYS A 77 -23.32 -11.87 2.29
CA LYS A 77 -22.84 -11.60 0.93
C LYS A 77 -21.90 -10.40 0.93
N PHE A 78 -20.95 -10.42 0.02
CA PHE A 78 -19.99 -9.32 -0.18
C PHE A 78 -20.45 -8.51 -1.40
N GLU A 79 -21.25 -7.49 -1.12
CA GLU A 79 -21.91 -6.65 -2.12
C GLU A 79 -21.45 -5.19 -1.98
N ASP A 80 -21.57 -4.41 -3.06
CA ASP A 80 -21.29 -2.98 -3.03
C ASP A 80 -22.49 -2.17 -2.52
N LYS A 81 -22.50 -0.85 -2.78
CA LYS A 81 -23.58 0.04 -2.36
C LYS A 81 -24.84 -0.10 -3.22
N GLU A 82 -24.70 -0.67 -4.41
CA GLU A 82 -25.76 -0.87 -5.40
C GLU A 82 -26.38 -2.28 -5.25
N GLY A 83 -25.71 -3.17 -4.51
CA GLY A 83 -26.17 -4.52 -4.19
C GLY A 83 -25.57 -5.59 -5.09
N ASP A 84 -24.57 -5.23 -5.90
CA ASP A 84 -23.88 -6.14 -6.81
C ASP A 84 -22.73 -6.87 -6.11
N GLU A 85 -22.53 -8.15 -6.46
CA GLU A 85 -21.43 -8.94 -5.91
C GLU A 85 -20.08 -8.35 -6.30
N VAL A 86 -19.27 -7.98 -5.31
CA VAL A 86 -17.96 -7.36 -5.54
C VAL A 86 -16.90 -8.45 -5.68
N SER A 87 -16.28 -8.54 -6.85
CA SER A 87 -15.07 -9.34 -7.01
C SER A 87 -13.82 -8.55 -6.59
N CYS A 88 -12.88 -9.23 -5.96
CA CYS A 88 -11.53 -8.70 -5.68
C CYS A 88 -10.51 -9.16 -6.74
N GLU A 89 -10.94 -9.87 -7.77
CA GLU A 89 -10.08 -10.48 -8.80
C GLU A 89 -9.37 -9.43 -9.64
N ASP A 90 -10.05 -8.36 -10.05
CA ASP A 90 -9.42 -7.28 -10.82
C ASP A 90 -8.27 -6.62 -10.03
N LEU A 91 -8.48 -6.38 -8.73
CA LEU A 91 -7.45 -5.84 -7.84
C LEU A 91 -6.28 -6.81 -7.65
N PHE A 92 -6.56 -8.12 -7.71
CA PHE A 92 -5.54 -9.15 -7.64
C PHE A 92 -4.71 -9.20 -8.92
N GLU A 93 -5.35 -9.24 -10.09
CA GLU A 93 -4.65 -9.27 -11.38
C GLU A 93 -3.80 -8.03 -11.56
N GLU A 94 -4.34 -6.85 -11.24
CA GLU A 94 -3.57 -5.61 -11.24
C GLU A 94 -2.32 -5.66 -10.35
N TYR A 95 -2.42 -6.28 -9.17
CA TYR A 95 -1.30 -6.45 -8.25
C TYR A 95 -0.28 -7.46 -8.78
N LYS A 96 -0.77 -8.60 -9.27
CA LYS A 96 0.02 -9.69 -9.86
C LYS A 96 0.82 -9.21 -11.07
N GLU A 97 0.19 -8.52 -12.01
CA GLU A 97 0.85 -7.89 -13.16
C GLU A 97 1.96 -6.93 -12.72
N CYS A 98 1.70 -6.09 -11.70
CA CYS A 98 2.72 -5.19 -11.19
C CYS A 98 3.95 -5.93 -10.67
N ILE A 99 3.75 -7.03 -9.94
CA ILE A 99 4.85 -7.86 -9.44
C ILE A 99 5.60 -8.53 -10.59
N TYR A 100 4.89 -9.13 -11.55
CA TYR A 100 5.52 -9.83 -12.67
C TYR A 100 6.30 -8.88 -13.58
N HIS A 101 5.71 -7.74 -13.93
CA HIS A 101 6.42 -6.72 -14.68
C HIS A 101 7.65 -6.20 -13.92
N GLY A 102 7.51 -5.95 -12.61
CA GLY A 102 8.63 -5.51 -11.77
C GLY A 102 9.76 -6.54 -11.70
N MET A 103 9.42 -7.81 -11.56
CA MET A 103 10.37 -8.93 -11.53
C MET A 103 11.05 -9.15 -12.88
N TYR A 104 10.29 -9.05 -13.97
CA TYR A 104 10.81 -9.12 -15.33
C TYR A 104 11.84 -8.00 -15.59
N GLN A 105 11.50 -6.76 -15.24
CA GLN A 105 12.40 -5.62 -15.38
C GLN A 105 13.65 -5.74 -14.49
N ASP A 106 13.52 -6.23 -13.25
CA ASP A 106 14.67 -6.47 -12.37
C ASP A 106 15.59 -7.56 -12.95
N ARG A 107 15.01 -8.59 -13.57
CA ARG A 107 15.74 -9.67 -14.22
C ARG A 107 16.51 -9.21 -15.45
N LEU A 108 15.90 -8.40 -16.32
CA LEU A 108 16.56 -7.77 -17.46
C LEU A 108 17.77 -6.92 -17.02
N LYS A 109 17.61 -6.14 -15.95
CA LYS A 109 18.70 -5.31 -15.39
C LYS A 109 19.87 -6.12 -14.86
N ARG A 110 19.63 -7.33 -14.36
CA ARG A 110 20.67 -8.24 -13.87
C ARG A 110 21.34 -9.05 -14.97
N GLY A 111 20.87 -8.96 -16.22
CA GLY A 111 21.41 -9.72 -17.35
C GLY A 111 21.20 -11.24 -17.24
N VAL A 112 20.25 -11.67 -16.41
CA VAL A 112 19.99 -13.09 -16.15
C VAL A 112 19.13 -13.65 -17.28
N LYS A 113 19.79 -14.25 -18.28
CA LYS A 113 19.19 -14.93 -19.45
C LYS A 113 18.80 -16.39 -19.20
N THR A 114 18.48 -16.79 -17.96
CA THR A 114 18.03 -18.18 -17.77
C THR A 114 16.75 -18.44 -18.58
N GLN A 115 16.53 -19.67 -19.01
CA GLN A 115 15.28 -20.03 -19.67
C GLN A 115 14.18 -19.92 -18.60
N LEU A 116 13.26 -18.96 -18.75
CA LEU A 116 12.02 -19.03 -17.99
C LEU A 116 11.29 -20.25 -18.54
N THR A 117 11.20 -21.31 -17.74
CA THR A 117 10.32 -22.41 -18.09
C THR A 117 8.88 -21.93 -17.93
N GLU A 118 7.98 -22.38 -18.80
CA GLU A 118 6.54 -22.09 -18.71
C GLU A 118 5.91 -22.60 -17.40
N GLU A 119 6.60 -23.48 -16.68
CA GLU A 119 6.22 -23.93 -15.33
C GLU A 119 6.31 -22.83 -14.26
N SER A 120 7.06 -21.74 -14.52
CA SER A 120 7.13 -20.59 -13.64
C SER A 120 6.02 -19.60 -13.97
N ALA A 121 5.35 -19.06 -12.95
CA ALA A 121 4.34 -18.02 -13.12
C ALA A 121 4.89 -16.72 -13.75
N LEU A 122 6.21 -16.51 -13.70
CA LEU A 122 6.88 -15.43 -14.45
C LEU A 122 7.19 -15.84 -15.90
N GLY A 123 7.33 -17.13 -16.16
CA GLY A 123 7.53 -17.67 -17.51
C GLY A 123 6.26 -17.60 -18.33
N THR A 124 5.11 -17.95 -17.74
CA THR A 124 3.80 -17.76 -18.37
C THR A 124 3.56 -16.28 -18.75
N TYR A 125 3.84 -15.35 -17.83
CA TYR A 125 3.69 -13.90 -18.09
C TYR A 125 4.57 -13.39 -19.24
N VAL A 126 5.78 -13.94 -19.41
CA VAL A 126 6.69 -13.54 -20.50
C VAL A 126 6.25 -14.15 -21.83
N ALA A 127 5.80 -15.40 -21.85
CA ALA A 127 5.24 -16.01 -23.04
C ALA A 127 4.01 -15.23 -23.54
N GLU A 128 3.10 -14.84 -22.64
CA GLU A 128 1.94 -14.01 -22.97
C GLU A 128 2.31 -12.63 -23.55
N GLN A 129 3.48 -12.08 -23.20
CA GLN A 129 3.95 -10.78 -23.73
C GLN A 129 4.70 -10.91 -25.08
N GLU A 130 5.15 -12.10 -25.46
CA GLU A 130 5.87 -12.34 -26.72
C GLU A 130 4.92 -12.73 -27.88
N ASP A 131 3.71 -13.19 -27.57
CA ASP A 131 2.66 -13.57 -28.53
C ASP A 131 1.65 -12.43 -28.87
N GLU A 132 1.83 -11.23 -28.32
CA GLU A 132 1.02 -10.01 -28.59
C GLU A 132 1.76 -9.00 -29.50
#